data_AF-A0A075I735-F1
#
_entry.id   AF-A0A075I735-F1
#
_cell.length_a   1.000
_cell.length_b   1.000
_cell.length_c   1.000
_cell.angle_alpha   90.00
_cell.angle_beta   90.00
_cell.angle_gamma   90.00
#
_symmetry.space_group_name_H-M   'P 1'
#
loop_
_entity.id
_entity.type
_entity.pdbx_description
1 polymer ?
#
loop_
_entity_poly.entity_id
_entity_poly.type
_entity_poly.pdbx_seq_one_letter_code
_entity_poly.pdbx_strand_id
1 'polypeptide(L)'
;MVERGSIYDRKTGHFIYEQYQTTPLVKEALRELFHDKFDLLGTDKILTRIKNNEIQIEWIDVTKFSKLAEPLLDHTTKYYSSPANVDKAILDEVKKRLLKTKHRLICARCGKWQLAIVTGEFEKRPKKLICKYCKGRQITATYYSDYDLVKIIQKNHKSKKLSLEENHKFKRAWKVASLIETFGNNAITVLSGYGVGADTAARILRNMVDEEYMYKQIYEAERQYVMTRGFWDD
;
A
#
# COMPACT_ATOMS: atom_id res chain seq x y z
N MET A 1 21.75 -32.97 5.28
CA MET A 1 20.37 -33.00 5.82
C MET A 1 19.57 -31.78 5.42
N VAL A 2 20.17 -30.58 5.34
CA VAL A 2 19.56 -29.43 4.66
C VAL A 2 20.68 -28.69 3.91
N GLU A 3 20.43 -28.27 2.67
CA GLU A 3 21.42 -27.53 1.87
C GLU A 3 21.58 -26.08 2.36
N ARG A 4 22.81 -25.56 2.33
CA ARG A 4 23.05 -24.15 2.67
C ARG A 4 22.34 -23.25 1.65
N GLY A 5 21.39 -22.44 2.12
CA GLY A 5 20.58 -21.55 1.27
C GLY A 5 19.14 -22.05 1.02
N SER A 6 18.76 -23.20 1.58
CA SER A 6 17.37 -23.68 1.53
C SER A 6 16.40 -22.69 2.18
N ILE A 7 15.30 -22.39 1.50
CA ILE A 7 14.21 -21.56 2.02
C ILE A 7 13.46 -22.37 3.08
N TYR A 8 13.26 -21.80 4.27
CA TYR A 8 12.51 -22.44 5.34
C TYR A 8 11.03 -22.57 4.96
N ASP A 9 10.54 -23.81 4.89
CA ASP A 9 9.11 -24.13 4.82
C ASP A 9 8.67 -24.86 6.09
N ARG A 10 7.52 -24.46 6.64
CA ARG A 10 7.00 -24.96 7.92
C ARG A 10 6.60 -26.44 7.83
N LYS A 11 6.06 -26.88 6.69
CA LYS A 11 5.67 -28.29 6.50
C LYS A 11 6.90 -29.19 6.40
N THR A 12 7.88 -28.77 5.60
CA THR A 12 9.15 -29.50 5.46
C THR A 12 9.93 -29.55 6.78
N GLY A 13 9.98 -28.44 7.53
CA GLY A 13 10.64 -28.41 8.83
C GLY A 13 9.99 -29.35 9.86
N HIS A 14 8.66 -29.42 9.88
CA HIS A 14 7.93 -30.34 10.74
C HIS A 14 8.21 -31.80 10.39
N PHE A 15 8.19 -32.14 9.10
CA PHE A 15 8.51 -33.48 8.60
C PHE A 15 9.93 -33.92 8.99
N ILE A 16 10.92 -33.03 8.88
CA ILE A 16 12.30 -33.31 9.32
C ILE A 16 12.33 -33.55 10.84
N TYR A 17 11.64 -32.74 11.63
CA TYR A 17 11.59 -32.97 13.08
C TYR A 17 11.03 -34.36 13.44
N GLU A 18 9.90 -34.74 12.83
CA GLU A 18 9.27 -36.05 13.09
C GLU A 18 10.19 -37.22 12.73
N GLN A 19 10.85 -37.16 11.57
CA GLN A 19 11.77 -38.22 11.13
C GLN A 19 12.99 -38.39 12.05
N TYR A 20 13.47 -37.29 12.63
CA TYR A 20 14.72 -37.27 13.39
C TYR A 20 14.51 -37.11 14.91
N GLN A 21 13.28 -37.15 15.40
CA GLN A 21 12.93 -36.89 16.80
C GLN A 21 13.71 -37.75 17.80
N THR A 22 13.95 -39.02 17.47
CA THR A 22 14.65 -39.97 18.33
C THR A 22 16.17 -39.90 18.19
N THR A 23 16.67 -39.15 17.21
CA THR A 23 18.10 -39.09 16.91
C THR A 23 18.85 -38.13 17.84
N PRO A 24 20.17 -38.34 18.02
CA PRO A 24 21.01 -37.43 18.81
C PRO A 24 20.97 -35.97 18.31
N LEU A 25 20.67 -35.75 17.02
CA LEU A 25 20.56 -34.42 16.42
C LEU A 25 19.49 -33.57 17.10
N VAL A 26 18.27 -34.11 17.23
CA VAL A 26 17.16 -33.38 17.87
C VAL A 26 17.40 -33.27 19.37
N LYS A 27 17.99 -34.30 20.01
CA LYS A 27 18.34 -34.25 21.44
C LYS A 27 19.35 -33.13 21.73
N GLU A 28 20.39 -32.99 20.91
CA GLU A 28 21.37 -31.91 21.10
C GLU A 28 20.79 -30.55 20.77
N ALA A 29 19.98 -30.42 19.72
CA ALA A 29 19.30 -29.17 19.39
C ALA A 29 18.36 -28.70 20.53
N LEU A 30 17.62 -29.62 21.15
CA LEU A 30 16.81 -29.31 22.33
C LEU A 30 17.68 -28.98 23.55
N ARG A 31 18.79 -29.68 23.76
CA ARG A 31 19.73 -29.40 24.86
C ARG A 31 20.31 -28.00 24.74
N GLU A 32 20.79 -27.62 23.55
CA GLU A 32 21.29 -26.27 23.25
C GLU A 32 20.18 -25.23 23.47
N LEU A 33 18.97 -25.47 22.97
CA LEU A 33 17.84 -24.57 23.15
C LEU A 33 17.51 -24.35 24.64
N PHE A 34 17.45 -25.43 25.43
CA PHE A 34 17.15 -25.36 26.86
C PHE A 34 18.28 -24.78 27.70
N HIS A 35 19.51 -24.82 27.22
CA HIS A 35 20.67 -24.29 27.94
C HIS A 35 20.95 -22.82 27.59
N ASP A 36 20.85 -22.46 26.31
CA ASP A 36 21.28 -21.15 25.80
C ASP A 36 20.13 -20.15 25.63
N LYS A 37 18.90 -20.63 25.39
CA LYS A 37 17.74 -19.77 25.11
C LYS A 37 16.70 -19.74 26.22
N PHE A 38 16.64 -20.78 27.06
CA PHE A 38 15.64 -20.88 28.13
C PHE A 38 16.29 -21.00 29.51
N ASP A 39 15.68 -20.36 30.51
CA ASP A 39 16.04 -20.51 31.91
C ASP A 39 14.98 -21.34 32.63
N LEU A 40 15.15 -22.66 32.61
CA LEU A 40 14.20 -23.59 33.23
C LEU A 40 14.18 -23.44 34.76
N LEU A 41 15.34 -23.25 35.38
CA LEU A 41 15.46 -23.15 36.84
C LEU A 41 14.86 -21.85 37.37
N GLY A 42 15.09 -20.73 36.69
CA GLY A 42 14.47 -19.45 37.02
C GLY A 42 12.95 -19.48 36.83
N THR A 43 12.49 -20.11 35.74
CA THR A 43 11.05 -20.25 35.46
C THR A 43 10.35 -21.09 36.54
N ASP A 44 10.93 -22.23 36.93
CA ASP A 44 10.36 -23.10 37.97
C ASP A 44 10.23 -22.37 39.32
N LYS A 45 11.25 -21.58 39.70
CA LYS A 45 11.20 -20.72 40.89
C LYS A 45 10.05 -19.71 40.82
N ILE A 46 9.89 -19.01 39.70
CA ILE A 46 8.82 -18.01 39.55
C ILE A 46 7.44 -18.69 39.63
N LEU A 47 7.24 -19.81 38.94
CA LEU A 47 5.98 -20.56 38.97
C LEU A 47 5.66 -21.07 40.38
N THR A 48 6.66 -21.55 41.11
CA THR A 48 6.49 -21.98 42.51
C THR A 48 6.10 -20.81 43.41
N ARG A 49 6.70 -19.63 43.22
CA ARG A 49 6.35 -18.41 43.97
C ARG A 49 4.94 -17.91 43.66
N ILE A 50 4.50 -18.02 42.41
CA ILE A 50 3.10 -17.76 42.03
C ILE A 50 2.18 -18.76 42.73
N LYS A 51 2.49 -20.06 42.69
CA LYS A 51 1.69 -21.12 43.35
C LYS A 51 1.60 -20.94 44.86
N ASN A 52 2.67 -20.46 45.49
CA ASN A 52 2.73 -20.19 46.93
C ASN A 52 2.13 -18.82 47.31
N ASN A 53 1.52 -18.09 46.36
CA ASN A 53 0.97 -16.74 46.53
C ASN A 53 1.99 -15.68 46.99
N GLU A 54 3.29 -15.91 46.79
CA GLU A 54 4.33 -14.88 47.02
C GLU A 54 4.34 -13.84 45.90
N ILE A 55 3.90 -14.21 44.70
CA ILE A 55 3.68 -13.33 43.56
C ILE A 55 2.18 -13.21 43.35
N GLN A 56 1.62 -12.04 43.63
CA GLN A 56 0.20 -11.75 43.43
C GLN A 56 -0.06 -11.40 41.96
N ILE A 57 -1.16 -11.92 41.42
CA ILE A 57 -1.62 -11.64 40.06
C ILE A 57 -2.93 -10.85 40.18
N GLU A 58 -2.94 -9.63 39.67
CA GLU A 58 -4.12 -8.77 39.63
C GLU A 58 -4.64 -8.66 38.20
N TRP A 59 -5.94 -8.86 38.04
CA TRP A 59 -6.64 -8.69 36.77
C TRP A 59 -7.26 -7.29 36.74
N ILE A 60 -6.92 -6.50 35.72
CA ILE A 60 -7.42 -5.14 35.55
C ILE A 60 -7.95 -4.99 34.13
N ASP A 61 -9.24 -4.74 34.00
CA ASP A 61 -9.87 -4.41 32.72
C ASP A 61 -9.70 -2.92 32.43
N VAL A 62 -9.02 -2.61 31.33
CA VAL A 62 -8.73 -1.23 30.91
C VAL A 62 -9.32 -0.94 29.55
N THR A 63 -9.83 0.28 29.37
CA THR A 63 -10.34 0.77 28.07
C THR A 63 -9.21 1.27 27.16
N LYS A 64 -8.03 1.57 27.73
CA LYS A 64 -6.82 1.99 27.02
C LYS A 64 -5.61 1.27 27.60
N PHE A 65 -4.69 0.87 26.72
CA PHE A 65 -3.47 0.19 27.14
C PHE A 65 -2.58 1.11 27.98
N SER A 66 -1.81 0.50 28.88
CA SER A 66 -0.83 1.22 29.69
C SER A 66 0.44 1.53 28.87
N LYS A 67 1.22 2.52 29.30
CA LYS A 67 2.51 2.87 28.66
C LYS A 67 3.51 1.71 28.62
N LEU A 68 3.37 0.71 29.50
CA LEU A 68 4.19 -0.50 29.50
C LEU A 68 3.68 -1.55 28.50
N ALA A 69 2.37 -1.58 28.25
CA ALA A 69 1.75 -2.51 27.31
C ALA A 69 1.83 -2.03 25.85
N GLU A 70 1.80 -0.71 25.62
CA GLU A 70 1.86 -0.10 24.28
C GLU A 70 3.02 -0.65 23.42
N PRO A 71 4.29 -0.70 23.88
CA PRO A 71 5.40 -1.20 23.06
C PRO A 71 5.31 -2.69 22.73
N LEU A 72 4.74 -3.51 23.63
CA LEU A 72 4.57 -4.95 23.41
C LEU A 72 3.53 -5.22 22.31
N LEU A 73 2.50 -4.39 22.24
CA LEU A 73 1.48 -4.42 21.19
C LEU A 73 1.99 -3.82 19.88
N ASP A 74 2.79 -2.75 19.93
CA ASP A 74 3.43 -2.16 18.74
C ASP A 74 4.48 -3.10 18.10
N HIS A 75 5.13 -3.96 18.89
CA HIS A 75 6.06 -4.96 18.35
C HIS A 75 5.37 -6.22 17.81
N THR A 76 4.21 -6.60 18.35
CA THR A 76 3.43 -7.74 17.84
C THR A 76 2.67 -7.39 16.57
N THR A 77 2.29 -6.13 16.38
CA THR A 77 1.68 -5.64 15.13
C THR A 77 2.64 -5.63 13.93
N LYS A 78 3.97 -5.52 14.14
CA LYS A 78 4.99 -5.67 13.07
C LYS A 78 5.01 -7.05 12.40
N TYR A 79 4.50 -8.10 13.06
CA TYR A 79 4.53 -9.48 12.53
C TYR A 79 3.14 -10.05 12.24
N TYR A 80 2.07 -9.44 12.75
CA TYR A 80 0.71 -9.80 12.41
C TYR A 80 0.15 -8.82 11.38
N SER A 81 0.27 -9.20 10.10
CA SER A 81 -0.48 -8.57 9.01
C SER A 81 -1.98 -8.89 9.13
N SER A 82 -2.65 -8.29 10.11
CA SER A 82 -4.10 -8.16 10.04
C SER A 82 -4.43 -7.03 9.05
N PRO A 83 -5.33 -7.24 8.07
CA PRO A 83 -5.70 -6.22 7.08
C PRO A 83 -6.21 -4.91 7.70
N ALA A 84 -6.64 -4.94 8.97
CA ALA A 84 -7.24 -3.80 9.67
C ALA A 84 -6.24 -2.69 10.02
N ASN A 85 -4.94 -3.01 10.19
CA ASN A 85 -3.92 -2.04 10.59
C ASN A 85 -2.75 -2.12 9.60
N VAL A 86 -2.88 -1.46 8.45
CA VAL A 86 -1.72 -1.15 7.62
C VAL A 86 -0.75 -0.34 8.48
N ASP A 87 0.48 -0.83 8.67
CA ASP A 87 1.50 -0.17 9.49
C ASP A 87 1.61 1.30 9.09
N LYS A 88 1.47 2.21 10.06
CA LYS A 88 1.62 3.66 9.80
C LYS A 88 2.93 3.98 9.09
N ALA A 89 4.00 3.27 9.44
CA ALA A 89 5.30 3.40 8.77
C ALA A 89 5.26 3.04 7.28
N ILE A 90 4.50 2.01 6.89
CA ILE A 90 4.31 1.62 5.48
C ILE A 90 3.46 2.67 4.77
N LEU A 91 2.37 3.13 5.39
CA LEU A 91 1.54 4.19 4.83
C LEU A 91 2.32 5.49 4.65
N ASP A 92 3.20 5.84 5.59
CA ASP A 92 4.05 7.02 5.50
C ASP A 92 5.03 6.93 4.33
N GLU A 93 5.60 5.75 4.08
CA GLU A 93 6.50 5.53 2.95
C GLU A 93 5.75 5.57 1.60
N VAL A 94 4.56 4.97 1.56
CA VAL A 94 3.62 5.08 0.43
C VAL A 94 3.28 6.55 0.17
N LYS A 95 2.95 7.32 1.21
CA LYS A 95 2.63 8.75 1.10
C LYS A 95 3.81 9.54 0.54
N LYS A 96 5.02 9.36 1.08
CA LYS A 96 6.25 10.01 0.57
C LYS A 96 6.49 9.69 -0.90
N ARG A 97 6.27 8.44 -1.30
CA ARG A 97 6.41 8.00 -2.69
C ARG A 97 5.38 8.65 -3.59
N LEU A 98 4.08 8.61 -3.23
CA LEU A 98 2.99 9.21 -4.01
C LEU A 98 3.21 10.71 -4.23
N LEU A 99 3.72 11.42 -3.22
CA LEU A 99 4.05 12.84 -3.31
C LEU A 99 5.20 13.14 -4.28
N LYS A 100 6.12 12.21 -4.50
CA LYS A 100 7.25 12.35 -5.43
C LYS A 100 6.90 11.96 -6.88
N THR A 101 5.73 11.37 -7.11
CA THR A 101 5.31 10.92 -8.44
C THR A 101 5.16 12.11 -9.40
N LYS A 102 5.66 11.95 -10.63
CA LYS A 102 5.58 12.96 -11.69
C LYS A 102 4.39 12.70 -12.60
N HIS A 103 3.60 13.73 -12.82
CA HIS A 103 2.44 13.73 -13.69
C HIS A 103 2.58 14.74 -14.81
N ARG A 104 1.99 14.42 -15.95
CA ARG A 104 1.75 15.39 -17.02
C ARG A 104 0.27 15.73 -17.03
N LEU A 105 -0.02 16.99 -16.74
CA LEU A 105 -1.35 17.56 -16.88
C LEU A 105 -1.57 18.06 -18.30
N ILE A 106 -2.71 17.71 -18.88
CA ILE A 106 -3.07 18.06 -20.26
C ILE A 106 -4.51 18.55 -20.26
N CYS A 107 -4.83 19.59 -21.03
CA CYS A 107 -6.23 19.95 -21.24
C CYS A 107 -6.93 18.91 -22.13
N ALA A 108 -7.90 18.18 -21.56
CA ALA A 108 -8.67 17.15 -22.28
C ALA A 108 -9.58 17.72 -23.38
N ARG A 109 -9.85 19.04 -23.35
CA ARG A 109 -10.69 19.72 -24.35
C ARG A 109 -9.90 20.10 -25.61
N CYS A 110 -8.75 20.77 -25.46
CA CYS A 110 -8.01 21.32 -26.61
C CYS A 110 -6.61 20.72 -26.84
N GLY A 111 -6.03 20.04 -25.85
CA GLY A 111 -4.70 19.43 -25.95
C GLY A 111 -3.55 20.43 -26.17
N LYS A 112 -3.78 21.75 -26.04
CA LYS A 112 -2.73 22.78 -26.20
C LYS A 112 -1.99 23.10 -24.90
N TRP A 113 -2.73 23.12 -23.78
CA TRP A 113 -2.14 23.35 -22.47
C TRP A 113 -1.57 22.04 -21.93
N GLN A 114 -0.30 22.08 -21.56
CA GLN A 114 0.42 20.98 -20.93
C GLN A 114 1.30 21.51 -19.80
N LEU A 115 1.46 20.71 -18.76
CA LEU A 115 2.33 21.03 -17.63
C LEU A 115 2.84 19.73 -16.99
N ALA A 116 4.14 19.62 -16.78
CA ALA A 116 4.71 18.57 -15.95
C ALA A 116 4.76 19.06 -14.50
N ILE A 117 4.28 18.24 -13.57
CA ILE A 117 4.25 18.54 -12.14
C ILE A 117 4.64 17.31 -11.32
N VAL A 118 5.09 17.56 -10.10
CA VAL A 118 5.19 16.56 -9.04
C VAL A 118 3.93 16.64 -8.17
N THR A 119 3.40 15.50 -7.70
CA THR A 119 2.17 15.45 -6.89
C THR A 119 2.23 16.39 -5.69
N GLY A 120 3.34 16.43 -4.95
CA GLY A 120 3.51 17.32 -3.78
C GLY A 120 3.54 18.82 -4.10
N GLU A 121 3.82 19.21 -5.35
CA GLU A 121 3.73 20.62 -5.78
C GLU A 121 2.30 21.05 -6.06
N PHE A 122 1.37 20.10 -6.18
CA PHE A 122 -0.02 20.39 -6.53
C PHE A 122 -0.79 21.01 -5.38
N GLU A 123 -0.41 20.74 -4.13
CA GLU A 123 -0.98 21.38 -2.93
C GLU A 123 -0.82 22.90 -2.94
N LYS A 124 0.24 23.40 -3.58
CA LYS A 124 0.55 24.83 -3.69
C LYS A 124 -0.21 25.54 -4.82
N ARG A 125 -1.01 24.81 -5.59
CA ARG A 125 -1.74 25.35 -6.76
C ARG A 125 -3.20 25.65 -6.44
N PRO A 126 -3.83 26.56 -7.21
CA PRO A 126 -5.25 26.82 -7.06
C PRO A 126 -6.08 25.55 -7.26
N LYS A 127 -7.06 25.32 -6.37
CA LYS A 127 -7.96 24.14 -6.35
C LYS A 127 -8.66 23.87 -7.69
N LYS A 128 -8.80 24.89 -8.54
CA LYS A 128 -9.43 24.79 -9.86
C LYS A 128 -8.40 25.11 -10.93
N LEU A 129 -8.01 24.10 -11.69
CA LEU A 129 -7.17 24.30 -12.86
C LEU A 129 -8.02 24.79 -14.03
N ILE A 130 -7.53 25.82 -14.72
CA ILE A 130 -8.19 26.37 -15.91
C ILE A 130 -7.18 26.40 -17.05
N CYS A 131 -7.58 25.87 -18.19
CA CYS A 131 -6.77 25.93 -19.41
C CYS A 131 -6.64 27.38 -19.89
N LYS A 132 -5.40 27.86 -20.08
CA LYS A 132 -5.12 29.21 -20.57
C LYS A 132 -5.60 29.48 -22.01
N TYR A 133 -5.75 28.43 -22.82
CA TYR A 133 -6.11 28.57 -24.24
C TYR A 133 -7.62 28.50 -24.50
N CYS A 134 -8.31 27.51 -23.90
CA CYS A 134 -9.73 27.28 -24.17
C CYS A 134 -10.65 27.60 -22.98
N LYS A 135 -10.08 28.12 -21.88
CA LYS A 135 -10.77 28.41 -20.60
C LYS A 135 -11.55 27.21 -20.01
N GLY A 136 -11.26 26.01 -20.50
CA GLY A 136 -11.88 24.77 -20.03
C GLY A 136 -11.28 24.33 -18.70
N ARG A 137 -12.12 23.70 -17.86
CA ARG A 137 -11.73 23.12 -16.57
C ARG A 137 -11.30 21.65 -16.66
N GLN A 138 -11.57 21.01 -17.81
CA GLN A 138 -11.22 19.61 -18.05
C GLN A 138 -9.73 19.47 -18.29
N ILE A 139 -9.01 19.17 -17.21
CA ILE A 139 -7.58 18.90 -17.21
C ILE A 139 -7.37 17.49 -16.69
N THR A 140 -6.79 16.65 -17.55
CA THR A 140 -6.48 15.25 -17.26
C THR A 140 -5.04 15.11 -16.78
N ALA A 141 -4.77 14.09 -15.99
CA ALA A 141 -3.42 13.69 -15.59
C ALA A 141 -3.05 12.37 -16.28
N THR A 142 -1.84 12.30 -16.83
CA THR A 142 -1.25 11.09 -17.36
C THR A 142 0.19 10.95 -16.88
N TYR A 143 0.80 9.79 -17.14
CA TYR A 143 2.20 9.53 -16.86
C TYR A 143 3.12 10.53 -17.55
N TYR A 144 4.24 10.86 -16.92
CA TYR A 144 5.20 11.82 -17.47
C TYR A 144 5.72 11.45 -18.87
N SER A 145 5.82 10.16 -19.18
CA SER A 145 6.30 9.65 -20.48
C SER A 145 5.22 9.56 -21.55
N ASP A 146 3.94 9.81 -21.24
CA ASP A 146 2.85 9.74 -22.22
C ASP A 146 2.79 11.03 -23.05
N TYR A 147 3.31 10.95 -24.28
CA TYR A 147 3.24 12.02 -25.27
C TYR A 147 2.13 11.80 -26.29
N ASP A 148 1.56 10.60 -26.36
CA ASP A 148 0.60 10.25 -27.40
C ASP A 148 -0.80 10.76 -27.07
N LEU A 149 -1.15 10.85 -25.78
CA LEU A 149 -2.45 11.36 -25.37
C LEU A 149 -2.72 12.79 -25.86
N VAL A 150 -1.68 13.64 -25.93
CA VAL A 150 -1.78 14.99 -26.49
C VAL A 150 -2.23 14.94 -27.95
N LYS A 151 -1.63 14.07 -28.76
CA LYS A 151 -1.96 13.90 -30.18
C LYS A 151 -3.39 13.42 -30.35
N ILE A 152 -3.83 12.47 -29.52
CA ILE A 152 -5.20 11.93 -29.54
C ILE A 152 -6.22 13.03 -29.22
N ILE A 153 -5.99 13.82 -28.18
CA ILE A 153 -6.89 14.92 -27.79
C ILE A 153 -6.94 15.98 -28.91
N GLN A 154 -5.80 16.35 -29.48
CA GLN A 154 -5.75 17.33 -30.58
C GLN A 154 -6.44 16.80 -31.85
N LYS A 155 -6.33 15.50 -32.14
CA LYS A 155 -7.01 14.85 -33.26
C LYS A 155 -8.54 14.91 -33.07
N ASN A 156 -9.02 14.64 -31.86
CA ASN A 156 -10.44 14.76 -31.51
C ASN A 156 -10.94 16.22 -31.60
N HIS A 157 -10.14 17.18 -31.12
CA HIS A 157 -10.49 18.61 -31.21
C HIS A 157 -10.57 19.11 -32.67
N LYS A 158 -9.82 18.51 -33.60
CA LYS A 158 -9.89 18.80 -35.04
C LYS A 158 -11.01 18.01 -35.74
N SER A 159 -11.92 17.37 -35.00
CA SER A 159 -13.01 16.54 -35.50
C SER A 159 -12.56 15.41 -36.44
N LYS A 160 -11.32 14.90 -36.26
CA LYS A 160 -10.81 13.76 -37.04
C LYS A 160 -11.28 12.46 -36.39
N LYS A 161 -11.59 11.45 -37.22
CA LYS A 161 -11.97 10.12 -36.74
C LYS A 161 -10.85 9.51 -35.88
N LEU A 162 -11.21 9.08 -34.68
CA LEU A 162 -10.34 8.33 -33.77
C LEU A 162 -10.49 6.83 -34.07
N SER A 163 -9.40 6.07 -33.93
CA SER A 163 -9.49 4.61 -33.88
C SER A 163 -10.23 4.16 -32.62
N LEU A 164 -10.63 2.89 -32.57
CA LEU A 164 -11.34 2.33 -31.42
C LEU A 164 -10.49 2.42 -30.14
N GLU A 165 -9.18 2.15 -30.24
CA GLU A 165 -8.22 2.30 -29.14
C GLU A 165 -8.00 3.76 -28.72
N GLU A 166 -7.86 4.68 -29.69
CA GLU A 166 -7.69 6.11 -29.42
C GLU A 166 -8.93 6.67 -28.70
N ASN A 167 -10.13 6.24 -29.12
CA ASN A 167 -11.38 6.63 -28.49
C ASN A 167 -11.47 6.11 -27.05
N HIS A 168 -11.01 4.87 -26.80
CA HIS A 168 -10.95 4.32 -25.45
C HIS A 168 -9.99 5.12 -24.54
N LYS A 169 -8.79 5.45 -25.03
CA LYS A 169 -7.82 6.31 -24.32
C LYS A 169 -8.39 7.71 -24.06
N PHE A 170 -9.06 8.31 -25.04
CA PHE A 170 -9.70 9.61 -24.90
C PHE A 170 -10.81 9.60 -23.84
N LYS A 171 -11.71 8.60 -23.86
CA LYS A 171 -12.77 8.45 -22.85
C LYS A 171 -12.19 8.30 -21.44
N ARG A 172 -11.14 7.49 -21.29
CA ARG A 172 -10.43 7.33 -20.01
C ARG A 172 -9.83 8.66 -19.54
N ALA A 173 -9.17 9.39 -20.43
CA ALA A 173 -8.60 10.70 -20.12
C ALA A 173 -9.66 11.74 -19.73
N TRP A 174 -10.82 11.72 -20.39
CA TRP A 174 -11.94 12.58 -20.06
C TRP A 174 -12.50 12.27 -18.67
N LYS A 175 -12.65 10.98 -18.34
CA LYS A 175 -13.09 10.55 -17.01
C LYS A 175 -12.12 11.00 -15.92
N VAL A 176 -10.81 10.88 -16.16
CA VAL A 176 -9.78 11.41 -15.26
C VAL A 176 -9.90 12.93 -15.10
N ALA A 177 -10.16 13.67 -16.19
CA ALA A 177 -10.35 15.11 -16.12
C ALA A 177 -11.54 15.51 -15.22
N SER A 178 -12.65 14.78 -15.31
CA SER A 178 -13.82 15.00 -14.45
C SER A 178 -13.53 14.69 -12.97
N LEU A 179 -12.72 13.66 -12.68
CA LEU A 179 -12.29 13.38 -11.32
C LEU A 179 -11.42 14.50 -10.76
N ILE A 180 -10.48 15.03 -11.55
CA ILE A 180 -9.61 16.13 -11.13
C ILE A 180 -10.41 17.41 -10.94
N GLU A 181 -11.40 17.70 -11.79
CA GLU A 181 -12.27 18.86 -11.60
C GLU A 181 -13.09 18.78 -10.31
N THR A 182 -13.52 17.57 -9.92
CA THR A 182 -14.40 17.34 -8.76
C THR A 182 -13.62 17.26 -7.44
N PHE A 183 -12.57 16.43 -7.40
CA PHE A 183 -11.82 16.11 -6.18
C PHE A 183 -10.47 16.84 -6.07
N GLY A 184 -10.04 17.56 -7.12
CA GLY A 184 -8.82 18.37 -7.09
C GLY A 184 -7.57 17.55 -6.78
N ASN A 185 -6.84 17.97 -5.75
CA ASN A 185 -5.55 17.40 -5.35
C ASN A 185 -5.66 15.91 -5.01
N ASN A 186 -6.73 15.51 -4.34
CA ASN A 186 -6.94 14.12 -3.91
C ASN A 186 -7.01 13.18 -5.13
N ALA A 187 -7.59 13.64 -6.25
CA ALA A 187 -7.62 12.84 -7.48
C ALA A 187 -6.20 12.57 -8.02
N ILE A 188 -5.31 13.56 -7.99
CA ILE A 188 -3.94 13.40 -8.47
C ILE A 188 -3.16 12.46 -7.52
N THR A 189 -3.37 12.58 -6.21
CA THR A 189 -2.76 11.67 -5.24
C THR A 189 -3.20 10.22 -5.47
N VAL A 190 -4.50 9.98 -5.67
CA VAL A 190 -5.02 8.63 -5.96
C VAL A 190 -4.49 8.09 -7.29
N LEU A 191 -4.44 8.91 -8.34
CA LEU A 191 -3.89 8.54 -9.65
C LEU A 191 -2.36 8.36 -9.64
N SER A 192 -1.68 8.74 -8.56
CA SER A 192 -0.24 8.48 -8.37
C SER A 192 0.03 7.02 -7.99
N GLY A 193 -1.00 6.26 -7.61
CA GLY A 193 -0.85 4.86 -7.22
C GLY A 193 -0.58 3.94 -8.40
N TYR A 194 0.24 2.91 -8.19
CA TYR A 194 0.57 1.92 -9.23
C TYR A 194 -0.66 1.10 -9.63
N GLY A 195 -0.93 1.03 -10.93
CA GLY A 195 -2.09 0.29 -11.45
C GLY A 195 -3.44 0.95 -11.17
N VAL A 196 -3.47 2.16 -10.58
CA VAL A 196 -4.71 2.87 -10.29
C VAL A 196 -5.19 3.60 -11.56
N GLY A 197 -6.19 3.02 -12.22
CA GLY A 197 -6.85 3.61 -13.39
C GLY A 197 -8.00 4.58 -13.06
N ALA A 198 -8.67 5.09 -14.08
CA ALA A 198 -9.77 6.04 -13.92
C ALA A 198 -10.95 5.46 -13.12
N ASP A 199 -11.27 4.19 -13.31
CA ASP A 199 -12.37 3.50 -12.62
C ASP A 199 -12.04 3.22 -11.15
N THR A 200 -10.84 2.70 -10.90
CA THR A 200 -10.34 2.45 -9.54
C THR A 200 -10.23 3.76 -8.76
N ALA A 201 -9.68 4.81 -9.38
CA ALA A 201 -9.60 6.13 -8.78
C ALA A 201 -10.99 6.69 -8.43
N ALA A 202 -11.96 6.56 -9.33
CA ALA A 202 -13.34 6.97 -9.06
C ALA A 202 -13.96 6.20 -7.88
N ARG A 203 -13.65 4.91 -7.73
CA ARG A 203 -14.11 4.10 -6.59
C ARG A 203 -13.50 4.58 -5.28
N ILE A 204 -12.19 4.79 -5.24
CA ILE A 204 -11.47 5.26 -4.05
C ILE A 204 -11.97 6.64 -3.62
N LEU A 205 -12.09 7.58 -4.57
CA LEU A 205 -12.51 8.96 -4.28
C LEU A 205 -13.97 9.06 -3.83
N ARG A 206 -14.87 8.19 -4.33
CA ARG A 206 -16.28 8.15 -3.88
C ARG A 206 -16.44 7.65 -2.46
N ASN A 207 -15.61 6.70 -2.02
CA ASN A 207 -15.66 6.12 -0.69
C ASN A 207 -14.73 6.82 0.30
N MET A 208 -14.22 8.00 -0.06
CA MET A 208 -13.27 8.75 0.76
C MET A 208 -13.98 9.35 1.98
N VAL A 209 -13.63 8.86 3.17
CA VAL A 209 -14.10 9.40 4.45
C VAL A 209 -13.07 10.38 5.02
N ASP A 210 -11.80 9.99 5.04
CA ASP A 210 -10.66 10.80 5.48
C ASP A 210 -9.40 10.56 4.61
N GLU A 211 -8.33 11.32 4.88
CA GLU A 211 -7.09 11.23 4.11
C GLU A 211 -6.35 9.90 4.39
N GLU A 212 -6.39 9.39 5.61
CA GLU A 212 -5.71 8.15 5.99
C GLU A 212 -6.34 6.92 5.31
N TYR A 213 -7.68 6.86 5.28
CA TYR A 213 -8.45 5.85 4.56
C TYR A 213 -8.20 5.93 3.05
N MET A 214 -8.05 7.14 2.49
CA MET A 214 -7.65 7.29 1.08
C MET A 214 -6.31 6.59 0.80
N TYR A 215 -5.28 6.81 1.62
CA TYR A 215 -3.98 6.14 1.42
C TYR A 215 -4.07 4.62 1.62
N LYS A 216 -4.85 4.15 2.60
CA LYS A 216 -5.12 2.70 2.79
C LYS A 216 -5.76 2.09 1.54
N GLN A 217 -6.76 2.75 0.97
CA GLN A 217 -7.44 2.30 -0.25
C GLN A 217 -6.52 2.32 -1.49
N ILE A 218 -5.60 3.31 -1.59
CA ILE A 218 -4.57 3.30 -2.63
C ILE A 218 -3.65 2.09 -2.46
N TYR A 219 -3.16 1.83 -1.25
CA TYR A 219 -2.30 0.69 -0.96
C TYR A 219 -2.96 -0.66 -1.28
N GLU A 220 -4.23 -0.83 -0.92
CA GLU A 220 -5.00 -2.03 -1.28
C GLU A 220 -5.13 -2.21 -2.79
N ALA A 221 -5.40 -1.12 -3.52
CA ALA A 221 -5.49 -1.15 -4.98
C ALA A 221 -4.15 -1.52 -5.64
N GLU A 222 -3.03 -1.00 -5.13
CA GLU A 222 -1.69 -1.37 -5.59
C GLU A 222 -1.38 -2.83 -5.34
N ARG A 223 -1.72 -3.33 -4.14
CA ARG A 223 -1.54 -4.74 -3.80
C ARG A 223 -2.35 -5.64 -4.71
N GLN A 224 -3.62 -5.31 -4.97
CA GLN A 224 -4.46 -6.03 -5.93
C GLN A 224 -3.85 -6.02 -7.34
N TYR A 225 -3.34 -4.88 -7.78
CA TYR A 225 -2.67 -4.77 -9.08
C TYR A 225 -1.43 -5.66 -9.15
N VAL A 226 -0.54 -5.62 -8.16
CA VAL A 226 0.68 -6.47 -8.13
C VAL A 226 0.33 -7.95 -8.10
N MET A 227 -0.66 -8.36 -7.29
CA MET A 227 -1.10 -9.75 -7.18
C MET A 227 -1.70 -10.28 -8.48
N THR A 228 -2.41 -9.43 -9.22
CA THR A 228 -3.11 -9.85 -10.44
C THR A 228 -2.29 -9.62 -11.70
N ARG A 229 -1.26 -8.77 -11.70
CA ARG A 229 -0.47 -8.38 -12.87
C ARG A 229 0.04 -9.56 -13.69
N GLY A 230 0.47 -10.64 -13.04
CA GLY A 230 0.94 -11.86 -13.73
C GLY A 230 -0.12 -12.55 -14.61
N PHE A 231 -1.40 -12.25 -14.44
CA PHE A 231 -2.50 -12.77 -15.25
C PHE A 231 -2.92 -11.84 -16.40
N TRP A 232 -2.31 -10.65 -16.54
CA TRP A 232 -2.66 -9.66 -17.57
C TRP A 232 -1.55 -9.42 -18.60
N ASP A 233 -0.37 -10.02 -18.41
CA ASP A 233 0.78 -9.92 -19.31
C ASP A 233 0.85 -11.12 -20.31
N ASP A 234 -0.28 -11.83 -20.53
CA ASP A 234 -0.49 -12.83 -21.61
C ASP A 234 -1.23 -12.23 -22.82
#